data_AF-A0A3M2A900-F1
#
_entry.id   AF-A0A3M2A900-F1
#
_cell.length_a   1.000
_cell.length_b   1.000
_cell.length_c   1.000
_cell.angle_alpha   90.00
_cell.angle_beta   90.00
_cell.angle_gamma   90.00
#
_symmetry.space_group_name_H-M   'P 1'
#
loop_
_entity.id
_entity.type
_entity.pdbx_description
1 polymer ?
#
loop_
_entity_poly.entity_id
_entity_poly.type
_entity_poly.pdbx_seq_one_letter_code
_entity_poly.pdbx_strand_id
1 'polypeptide(L)'
;MRRWAAPIGAATLDAAVSVVLATEGNAKMRRRDLLLGLVIAGAAAALVFGVAVPWFVGVVLGGASDLDARLRAQDRLMQTVCVDPVPGRDDALCGCALAVPFPSLDCQDRFRPWLAARVAEQCAKGAISATSFCACMQTVDGDLREGGAREDAVRAVPRCLDLPDTPAIDDLAPLIARGAGEGAAQGGSSPGGDHP
;
A
#
# COMPACT_ATOMS: atom_id res chain seq x y z
N MET A 1 4.91 20.40 -16.85
CA MET A 1 5.89 21.50 -16.72
C MET A 1 5.93 21.97 -15.27
N ARG A 2 7.15 22.12 -14.75
CA ARG A 2 7.58 22.44 -13.39
C ARG A 2 6.89 23.68 -12.76
N ARG A 3 6.48 23.57 -11.48
CA ARG A 3 6.45 24.65 -10.46
C ARG A 3 6.73 24.01 -9.10
N TRP A 4 8.01 23.75 -8.80
CA TRP A 4 8.88 24.55 -7.92
C TRP A 4 8.27 24.88 -6.54
N ALA A 5 8.87 24.24 -5.55
CA ALA A 5 8.64 24.37 -4.12
C ALA A 5 8.94 25.79 -3.61
N ALA A 6 8.14 26.24 -2.65
CA ALA A 6 8.42 27.44 -1.88
C ALA A 6 9.61 27.20 -0.93
N PRO A 7 10.58 28.13 -0.82
CA PRO A 7 11.67 28.01 0.13
C PRO A 7 11.17 28.37 1.54
N ILE A 8 10.95 27.35 2.38
CA ILE A 8 10.62 27.50 3.81
C ILE A 8 11.86 27.92 4.65
N GLY A 9 13.04 28.08 4.03
CA GLY A 9 14.32 28.21 4.74
C GLY A 9 14.83 29.61 5.07
N ALA A 10 14.20 30.70 4.60
CA ALA A 10 14.80 32.04 4.74
C ALA A 10 14.39 32.81 6.00
N ALA A 11 13.20 32.57 6.54
CA ALA A 11 12.66 33.41 7.63
C ALA A 11 13.22 33.06 9.02
N THR A 12 13.80 31.88 9.22
CA THR A 12 14.33 31.46 10.53
C THR A 12 15.79 31.85 10.76
N LEU A 13 16.53 32.19 9.70
CA LEU A 13 17.93 32.62 9.80
C LEU A 13 18.07 34.09 10.22
N ASP A 14 17.16 34.97 9.79
CA ASP A 14 17.20 36.40 10.15
C ASP A 14 16.94 36.66 11.64
N ALA A 15 16.11 35.83 12.28
CA ALA A 15 15.85 35.91 13.71
C ALA A 15 17.06 35.49 14.56
N ALA A 16 17.83 34.50 14.11
CA ALA A 16 19.00 34.01 14.82
C ALA A 16 20.17 35.01 14.80
N VAL A 17 20.32 35.76 13.70
CA VAL A 17 21.40 36.76 13.56
C VAL A 17 21.12 38.02 14.40
N SER A 18 19.85 38.41 14.54
CA SER A 18 19.46 39.62 15.28
C SER A 18 19.73 39.55 16.79
N VAL A 19 19.70 38.36 17.39
CA VAL A 19 20.00 38.18 18.83
C VAL A 19 21.48 38.42 19.15
N VAL A 20 22.38 38.29 18.17
CA VAL A 20 23.84 38.33 18.41
C VAL A 20 24.40 39.77 18.40
N LEU A 21 23.73 40.73 17.76
CA LEU A 21 24.34 42.03 17.44
C LEU A 21 24.08 43.15 18.46
N ALA A 22 23.17 42.99 19.42
CA ALA A 22 22.82 44.07 20.36
C ALA A 22 23.18 43.72 21.82
N THR A 23 24.47 43.77 22.19
CA THR A 23 24.87 43.84 23.63
C THR A 23 26.28 44.41 23.79
N GLU A 24 26.39 45.74 23.90
CA GLU A 24 27.60 46.42 24.35
C GLU A 24 27.65 46.43 25.89
N GLY A 25 28.38 45.48 26.46
CA GLY A 25 28.64 45.42 27.91
C GLY A 25 29.40 44.16 28.32
N ASN A 26 30.63 44.32 28.82
CA ASN A 26 31.49 43.32 29.47
C ASN A 26 31.81 42.02 28.68
N ALA A 27 32.95 42.05 27.95
CA ALA A 27 33.45 40.96 27.10
C ALA A 27 33.64 39.58 27.78
N LYS A 28 33.82 39.54 29.11
CA LYS A 28 34.04 38.28 29.86
C LYS A 28 32.76 37.49 30.12
N MET A 29 31.63 38.14 30.42
CA MET A 29 30.33 37.46 30.58
C MET A 29 29.79 37.02 29.22
N ARG A 30 29.97 37.86 28.19
CA ARG A 30 29.53 37.61 26.82
C ARG A 30 30.12 36.34 26.20
N ARG A 31 31.41 36.05 26.45
CA ARG A 31 32.05 34.79 26.02
C ARG A 31 31.42 33.56 26.67
N ARG A 32 31.00 33.66 27.93
CA ARG A 32 30.42 32.54 28.68
C ARG A 32 29.02 32.22 28.19
N ASP A 33 28.20 33.24 27.91
CA ASP A 33 26.86 33.05 27.34
C ASP A 33 26.91 32.53 25.90
N LEU A 34 27.88 32.99 25.10
CA LEU A 34 28.06 32.51 23.72
C LEU A 34 28.52 31.05 23.68
N LEU A 35 29.42 30.65 24.60
CA LEU A 35 29.82 29.25 24.76
C LEU A 35 28.66 28.37 25.23
N LEU A 36 27.83 28.86 26.16
CA LEU A 36 26.65 28.11 26.62
C LEU A 36 25.64 27.93 25.47
N GLY A 37 25.40 29.00 24.69
CA GLY A 37 24.55 28.95 23.50
C GLY A 37 25.06 27.96 22.46
N LEU A 38 26.38 27.94 22.20
CA LEU A 38 27.00 27.00 21.27
C LEU A 38 26.85 25.55 21.75
N VAL A 39 27.02 25.29 23.05
CA VAL A 39 26.87 23.94 23.62
C VAL A 39 25.43 23.46 23.49
N ILE A 40 24.45 24.31 23.81
CA ILE A 40 23.02 23.95 23.71
C ILE A 40 22.62 23.76 22.24
N ALA A 41 23.00 24.68 21.35
CA ALA A 41 22.71 24.58 19.92
C ALA A 41 23.40 23.35 19.29
N GLY A 42 24.64 23.06 19.70
CA GLY A 42 25.37 21.88 19.26
C GLY A 42 24.72 20.58 19.72
N ALA A 43 24.28 20.50 20.98
CA ALA A 43 23.55 19.35 21.50
C ALA A 43 22.21 19.13 20.79
N ALA A 44 21.45 20.21 20.54
CA ALA A 44 20.21 20.15 19.79
C ALA A 44 20.43 19.70 18.34
N ALA A 45 21.44 20.25 17.67
CA ALA A 45 21.81 19.83 16.31
C ALA A 45 22.25 18.36 16.28
N ALA A 46 23.07 17.91 17.23
CA ALA A 46 23.48 16.51 17.33
C ALA A 46 22.29 15.56 17.52
N LEU A 47 21.29 15.95 18.33
CA LEU A 47 20.08 15.15 18.53
C LEU A 47 19.23 15.10 17.26
N VAL A 48 19.01 16.25 16.61
CA VAL A 48 18.20 16.32 15.39
C VAL A 48 18.86 15.54 14.25
N PHE A 49 20.12 15.83 13.94
CA PHE A 49 20.82 15.20 12.81
C PHE A 49 21.28 13.78 13.10
N GLY A 50 21.59 13.46 14.36
CA GLY A 50 22.06 12.13 14.75
C GLY A 50 20.94 11.12 15.02
N VAL A 51 19.74 11.58 15.40
CA VAL A 51 18.64 10.69 15.78
C VAL A 51 17.38 10.96 14.96
N ALA A 52 16.87 12.20 14.97
CA ALA A 52 15.57 12.49 14.36
C ALA A 52 15.58 12.29 12.84
N VAL A 53 16.60 12.79 12.15
CA VAL A 53 16.76 12.63 10.70
C VAL A 53 16.89 11.17 10.29
N PRO A 54 17.84 10.37 10.81
CA PRO A 54 17.97 8.97 10.39
C PRO A 54 16.75 8.12 10.75
N TRP A 55 16.09 8.38 11.89
CA TRP A 55 14.84 7.71 12.24
C TRP A 55 13.73 8.02 11.22
N PHE A 56 13.52 9.30 10.90
CA PHE A 56 12.52 9.71 9.92
C PHE A 56 12.80 9.12 8.54
N VAL A 57 14.06 9.17 8.09
CA VAL A 57 14.51 8.57 6.83
C VAL A 57 14.26 7.05 6.84
N GLY A 58 14.54 6.36 7.95
CA GLY A 58 14.26 4.93 8.10
C GLY A 58 12.77 4.60 7.97
N VAL A 59 11.89 5.39 8.60
CA VAL A 59 10.43 5.21 8.50
C VAL A 59 9.94 5.45 7.07
N VAL A 60 10.41 6.51 6.41
CA VAL A 60 9.98 6.87 5.05
C VAL A 60 10.48 5.85 4.02
N LEU A 61 11.76 5.46 4.05
CA LEU A 61 12.29 4.45 3.13
C LEU A 61 11.73 3.06 3.43
N GLY A 62 11.48 2.73 4.70
CA GLY A 62 10.83 1.49 5.08
C GLY A 62 9.47 1.34 4.39
N GLY A 63 8.61 2.36 4.50
CA GLY A 63 7.31 2.38 3.82
C GLY A 63 7.40 2.35 2.29
N ALA A 64 8.41 3.02 1.71
CA ALA A 64 8.63 2.99 0.26
C ALA A 64 9.03 1.59 -0.23
N SER A 65 9.87 0.88 0.52
CA SER A 65 10.33 -0.47 0.16
C SER A 65 9.20 -1.51 0.22
N ASP A 66 8.33 -1.38 1.22
CA ASP A 66 7.15 -2.25 1.36
C ASP A 66 6.15 -2.02 0.22
N LEU A 67 5.88 -0.76 -0.11
CA LEU A 67 5.03 -0.40 -1.24
C LEU A 67 5.57 -0.93 -2.58
N ASP A 68 6.88 -0.82 -2.80
CA ASP A 68 7.55 -1.30 -4.01
C ASP A 68 7.51 -2.84 -4.11
N ALA A 69 7.76 -3.55 -3.01
CA ALA A 69 7.61 -5.01 -2.96
C ALA A 69 6.17 -5.45 -3.28
N ARG A 70 5.19 -4.73 -2.75
CA ARG A 70 3.77 -4.99 -2.97
C ARG A 70 3.35 -4.76 -4.41
N LEU A 71 3.78 -3.68 -5.04
CA LEU A 71 3.49 -3.41 -6.45
C LEU A 71 4.08 -4.49 -7.36
N ARG A 72 5.31 -4.95 -7.08
CA ARG A 72 5.90 -6.08 -7.82
C ARG A 72 5.14 -7.38 -7.63
N ALA A 73 4.63 -7.65 -6.42
CA ALA A 73 3.80 -8.83 -6.19
C ALA A 73 2.47 -8.75 -6.96
N GLN A 74 1.88 -7.55 -7.06
CA GLN A 74 0.69 -7.33 -7.89
C GLN A 74 1.00 -7.49 -9.39
N ASP A 75 2.14 -6.99 -9.88
CA ASP A 75 2.58 -7.20 -11.26
C ASP A 75 2.68 -8.69 -11.58
N ARG A 76 3.32 -9.47 -10.70
CA ARG A 76 3.41 -10.93 -10.84
C ARG A 76 2.03 -11.57 -10.85
N LEU A 77 1.15 -11.20 -9.93
CA LEU A 77 -0.21 -11.73 -9.88
C LEU A 77 -0.98 -11.46 -11.19
N MET A 78 -0.91 -10.24 -11.72
CA MET A 78 -1.54 -9.89 -13.01
C MET A 78 -0.94 -10.71 -14.16
N GLN A 79 0.38 -10.87 -14.21
CA GLN A 79 1.05 -11.68 -15.24
C GLN A 79 0.65 -13.15 -15.13
N THR A 80 0.69 -13.73 -13.94
CA THR A 80 0.30 -15.13 -13.69
C THR A 80 -1.14 -15.40 -14.12
N VAL A 81 -2.08 -14.54 -13.75
CA VAL A 81 -3.50 -14.66 -14.14
C VAL A 81 -3.69 -14.60 -15.66
N CYS A 82 -2.83 -13.88 -16.36
CA CYS A 82 -2.95 -13.70 -17.80
C CYS A 82 -2.22 -14.76 -18.62
N VAL A 83 -1.16 -15.36 -18.08
CA VAL A 83 -0.39 -16.43 -18.71
C VAL A 83 -1.02 -17.80 -18.42
N ASP A 84 -1.45 -18.04 -17.19
CA ASP A 84 -2.01 -19.32 -16.78
C ASP A 84 -3.51 -19.42 -17.11
N PRO A 85 -4.05 -20.63 -17.31
CA PRO A 85 -5.47 -20.85 -17.55
C PRO A 85 -6.27 -20.69 -16.24
N VAL A 86 -6.40 -19.44 -15.78
CA VAL A 86 -7.23 -19.08 -14.63
C VAL A 86 -8.67 -18.85 -15.09
N PRO A 87 -9.66 -19.53 -14.50
CA PRO A 87 -11.06 -19.38 -14.89
C PRO A 87 -11.62 -18.02 -14.48
N GLY A 88 -12.40 -17.43 -15.40
CA GLY A 88 -12.87 -16.05 -15.27
C GLY A 88 -11.79 -15.01 -15.52
N ARG A 89 -10.75 -15.35 -16.30
CA ARG A 89 -9.80 -14.38 -16.86
C ARG A 89 -10.55 -13.27 -17.58
N ASP A 90 -10.20 -12.02 -17.29
CA ASP A 90 -10.67 -10.86 -18.05
C ASP A 90 -9.69 -10.58 -19.19
N ASP A 91 -10.09 -10.83 -20.44
CA ASP A 91 -9.23 -10.66 -21.62
C ASP A 91 -8.77 -9.22 -21.82
N ALA A 92 -9.57 -8.24 -21.40
CA ALA A 92 -9.20 -6.84 -21.51
C ALA A 92 -8.32 -6.37 -20.33
N LEU A 93 -8.42 -7.00 -19.16
CA LEU A 93 -7.39 -6.89 -18.12
C LEU A 93 -6.06 -7.41 -18.67
N CYS A 94 -6.06 -8.57 -19.32
CA CYS A 94 -4.84 -9.16 -19.86
C CYS A 94 -4.28 -8.40 -21.07
N GLY A 95 -5.14 -7.82 -21.90
CA GLY A 95 -4.72 -6.90 -22.94
C GLY A 95 -3.98 -5.68 -22.38
N CYS A 96 -4.42 -5.13 -21.24
CA CYS A 96 -3.71 -4.07 -20.55
C CYS A 96 -2.40 -4.59 -19.92
N ALA A 97 -2.48 -5.66 -19.13
CA ALA A 97 -1.37 -6.14 -18.31
C ALA A 97 -0.16 -6.60 -19.13
N LEU A 98 -0.39 -7.17 -20.32
CA LEU A 98 0.66 -7.62 -21.22
C LEU A 98 1.22 -6.52 -22.13
N ALA A 99 0.52 -5.38 -22.26
CA ALA A 99 0.93 -4.29 -23.13
C ALA A 99 1.83 -3.25 -22.45
N VAL A 100 1.90 -3.26 -21.12
CA VAL A 100 2.60 -2.24 -20.33
C VAL A 100 3.72 -2.85 -19.47
N PRO A 101 4.80 -2.10 -19.19
CA PRO A 101 5.90 -2.60 -18.37
C PRO A 101 5.56 -2.68 -16.87
N PHE A 102 4.62 -1.87 -16.38
CA PHE A 102 4.24 -1.79 -14.96
C PHE A 102 2.70 -1.88 -14.78
N PRO A 103 2.12 -3.07 -14.96
CA PRO A 103 0.66 -3.24 -15.00
C PRO A 103 -0.03 -2.90 -13.67
N SER A 104 0.67 -3.04 -12.55
CA SER A 104 0.25 -2.59 -11.22
C SER A 104 0.06 -1.08 -11.12
N LEU A 105 0.46 -0.26 -12.08
CA LEU A 105 0.14 1.17 -12.07
C LEU A 105 -0.95 1.51 -13.09
N ASP A 106 -0.82 0.95 -14.29
CA ASP A 106 -1.66 1.36 -15.43
C ASP A 106 -2.99 0.59 -15.52
N CYS A 107 -3.08 -0.62 -14.97
CA CYS A 107 -4.23 -1.51 -15.13
C CYS A 107 -5.05 -1.70 -13.83
N GLN A 108 -4.74 -0.94 -12.78
CA GLN A 108 -5.35 -1.07 -11.44
C GLN A 108 -6.88 -0.97 -11.44
N ASP A 109 -7.44 -0.04 -12.23
CA ASP A 109 -8.89 0.22 -12.23
C ASP A 109 -9.70 -0.98 -12.71
N ARG A 110 -9.11 -1.81 -13.57
CA ARG A 110 -9.74 -3.05 -14.05
C ARG A 110 -9.39 -4.24 -13.18
N PHE A 111 -8.16 -4.29 -12.69
CA PHE A 111 -7.69 -5.38 -11.86
C PHE A 111 -8.40 -5.46 -10.51
N ARG A 112 -8.60 -4.33 -9.83
CA ARG A 112 -9.17 -4.29 -8.47
C ARG A 112 -10.59 -4.88 -8.40
N PRO A 113 -11.55 -4.51 -9.27
CA PRO A 113 -12.86 -5.16 -9.30
C PRO A 113 -12.78 -6.65 -9.61
N TRP A 114 -11.93 -7.04 -10.56
CA TRP A 114 -11.74 -8.44 -10.92
C TRP A 114 -11.20 -9.24 -9.73
N LEU A 115 -10.17 -8.73 -9.04
CA LEU A 115 -9.58 -9.35 -7.87
C LEU A 115 -10.59 -9.47 -6.73
N ALA A 116 -11.34 -8.40 -6.45
CA ALA A 116 -12.39 -8.41 -5.43
C ALA A 116 -13.41 -9.53 -5.67
N ALA A 117 -13.94 -9.63 -6.89
CA ALA A 117 -14.90 -10.66 -7.25
C ALA A 117 -14.34 -12.07 -7.13
N ARG A 118 -13.11 -12.31 -7.61
CA ARG A 118 -12.47 -13.63 -7.53
C ARG A 118 -12.19 -14.03 -6.09
N VAL A 119 -11.62 -13.14 -5.29
CA VAL A 119 -11.29 -13.43 -3.88
C VAL A 119 -12.55 -13.63 -3.05
N ALA A 120 -13.59 -12.81 -3.25
CA ALA A 120 -14.88 -12.99 -2.58
C ALA A 120 -15.49 -14.36 -2.88
N GLU A 121 -15.41 -14.82 -4.14
CA GLU A 121 -15.83 -16.16 -4.54
C GLU A 121 -15.04 -17.26 -3.82
N GLN A 122 -13.71 -17.11 -3.71
CA GLN A 122 -12.86 -18.09 -3.02
C GLN A 122 -13.07 -18.12 -1.51
N CYS A 123 -13.32 -16.95 -0.91
CA CYS A 123 -13.71 -16.82 0.48
C CYS A 123 -15.05 -17.53 0.75
N ALA A 124 -16.04 -17.39 -0.14
CA ALA A 124 -17.32 -18.08 -0.02
C ALA A 124 -17.18 -19.62 -0.14
N LYS A 125 -16.19 -20.11 -0.90
CA LYS A 125 -15.86 -21.53 -1.02
C LYS A 125 -15.01 -22.08 0.14
N GLY A 126 -14.56 -21.23 1.06
CA GLY A 126 -13.69 -21.62 2.17
C GLY A 126 -12.24 -21.91 1.77
N ALA A 127 -11.82 -21.55 0.54
CA ALA A 127 -10.45 -21.75 0.06
C ALA A 127 -9.44 -20.78 0.73
N ILE A 128 -9.94 -19.67 1.28
CA ILE A 128 -9.17 -18.66 2.02
C ILE A 128 -9.69 -18.64 3.46
N SER A 129 -8.83 -18.93 4.43
CA SER A 129 -9.19 -19.04 5.85
C SER A 129 -9.09 -17.73 6.65
N ALA A 130 -8.71 -16.63 5.99
CA ALA A 130 -8.53 -15.31 6.59
C ALA A 130 -9.87 -14.58 6.74
N THR A 131 -10.47 -14.63 7.93
CA THR A 131 -11.86 -14.18 8.15
C THR A 131 -12.04 -12.68 8.00
N SER A 132 -11.15 -11.84 8.52
CA SER A 132 -11.27 -10.38 8.38
C SER A 132 -10.96 -9.93 6.95
N PHE A 133 -9.97 -10.55 6.31
CA PHE A 133 -9.71 -10.33 4.89
C PHE A 133 -10.91 -10.71 4.01
N CYS A 134 -11.48 -11.89 4.22
CA CYS A 134 -12.64 -12.36 3.46
C CYS A 134 -13.88 -11.50 3.67
N ALA A 135 -14.15 -11.06 4.91
CA ALA A 135 -15.22 -10.13 5.19
C ALA A 135 -15.03 -8.81 4.43
N CYS A 136 -13.81 -8.24 4.44
CA CYS A 136 -13.49 -7.01 3.72
C CYS A 136 -13.73 -7.16 2.21
N MET A 137 -13.21 -8.23 1.60
CA MET A 137 -13.32 -8.47 0.16
C MET A 137 -14.76 -8.77 -0.28
N GLN A 138 -15.55 -9.45 0.55
CA GLN A 138 -16.98 -9.69 0.29
C GLN A 138 -17.81 -8.40 0.36
N THR A 139 -17.54 -7.51 1.33
CA THR A 139 -18.19 -6.19 1.37
C THR A 139 -17.85 -5.38 0.13
N VAL A 140 -16.57 -5.34 -0.26
CA VAL A 140 -16.14 -4.62 -1.47
C VAL A 140 -16.77 -5.19 -2.74
N ASP A 141 -16.85 -6.52 -2.90
CA ASP A 141 -17.54 -7.13 -4.05
C ASP A 141 -19.03 -6.76 -4.07
N GLY A 142 -19.70 -6.77 -2.92
CA GLY A 142 -21.09 -6.31 -2.79
C GLY A 142 -21.29 -4.88 -3.30
N ASP A 143 -20.48 -3.94 -2.79
CA ASP A 143 -20.53 -2.53 -3.18
C ASP A 143 -20.25 -2.32 -4.68
N LEU A 144 -19.32 -3.09 -5.25
CA LEU A 144 -18.99 -3.05 -6.68
C LEU A 144 -20.16 -3.51 -7.56
N ARG A 145 -20.96 -4.48 -7.10
CA ARG A 145 -22.11 -5.04 -7.83
C ARG A 145 -23.33 -4.13 -7.74
N GLU A 146 -23.52 -3.46 -6.62
CA GLU A 146 -24.62 -2.50 -6.41
C GLU A 146 -24.40 -1.20 -7.20
N GLY A 147 -23.15 -0.87 -7.54
CA GLY A 147 -22.80 0.20 -8.48
C GLY A 147 -22.89 1.62 -7.92
N GLY A 148 -23.59 1.84 -6.79
CA GLY A 148 -23.73 3.16 -6.16
C GLY A 148 -22.45 3.72 -5.53
N ALA A 149 -21.52 2.85 -5.12
CA ALA A 149 -20.27 3.22 -4.44
C ALA A 149 -19.02 2.64 -5.12
N ARG A 150 -19.06 2.44 -6.44
CA ARG A 150 -18.02 1.71 -7.19
C ARG A 150 -16.61 2.28 -6.99
N GLU A 151 -16.45 3.60 -7.04
CA GLU A 151 -15.13 4.23 -6.88
C GLU A 151 -14.58 4.04 -5.46
N ASP A 152 -15.43 4.13 -4.43
CA ASP A 152 -15.03 3.91 -3.05
C ASP A 152 -14.67 2.46 -2.78
N ALA A 153 -15.45 1.53 -3.34
CA ALA A 153 -15.18 0.10 -3.28
C ALA A 153 -13.85 -0.26 -3.97
N VAL A 154 -13.56 0.30 -5.15
CA VAL A 154 -12.26 0.14 -5.82
C VAL A 154 -11.12 0.71 -4.96
N ARG A 155 -11.32 1.84 -4.28
CA ARG A 155 -10.31 2.40 -3.36
C ARG A 155 -10.14 1.60 -2.07
N ALA A 156 -11.11 0.77 -1.71
CA ALA A 156 -11.07 -0.06 -0.52
C ALA A 156 -10.26 -1.36 -0.70
N VAL A 157 -10.19 -1.92 -1.93
CA VAL A 157 -9.39 -3.13 -2.23
C VAL A 157 -7.95 -3.10 -1.67
N PRO A 158 -7.13 -2.05 -1.90
CA PRO A 158 -5.79 -2.02 -1.32
C PRO A 158 -5.81 -2.02 0.21
N ARG A 159 -6.82 -1.43 0.85
CA ARG A 159 -6.94 -1.50 2.32
C ARG A 159 -7.24 -2.92 2.79
N CYS A 160 -8.09 -3.66 2.06
CA CYS A 160 -8.35 -5.07 2.35
C CYS A 160 -7.05 -5.89 2.26
N LEU A 161 -6.22 -5.61 1.26
CA LEU A 161 -4.94 -6.29 1.06
C LEU A 161 -3.83 -5.85 2.05
N ASP A 162 -4.08 -4.87 2.92
CA ASP A 162 -3.16 -4.41 3.98
C ASP A 162 -3.53 -4.99 5.36
N LEU A 163 -4.55 -5.85 5.43
CA LEU A 163 -4.94 -6.49 6.69
C LEU A 163 -3.88 -7.51 7.15
N PRO A 164 -3.72 -7.70 8.47
CA PRO A 164 -2.67 -8.57 9.03
C PRO A 164 -2.87 -10.05 8.72
N ASP A 165 -4.10 -10.49 8.45
CA ASP A 165 -4.45 -11.86 8.08
C ASP A 165 -4.47 -12.09 6.56
N THR A 166 -4.11 -11.08 5.75
CA THR A 166 -4.10 -11.20 4.29
C THR A 166 -3.06 -12.26 3.87
N PRO A 167 -3.43 -13.25 3.04
CA PRO A 167 -2.45 -14.14 2.44
C PRO A 167 -1.47 -13.35 1.57
N ALA A 168 -0.24 -13.86 1.39
CA ALA A 168 0.72 -13.20 0.52
C ALA A 168 0.12 -13.05 -0.90
N ILE A 169 0.37 -11.90 -1.55
CA ILE A 169 -0.22 -11.61 -2.87
C ILE A 169 0.18 -12.68 -3.90
N ASP A 170 1.40 -13.21 -3.81
CA ASP A 170 1.89 -14.29 -4.68
C ASP A 170 1.11 -15.61 -4.48
N ASP A 171 0.53 -15.83 -3.31
CA ASP A 171 -0.28 -17.02 -3.00
C ASP A 171 -1.75 -16.88 -3.47
N LEU A 172 -2.19 -15.67 -3.83
CA LEU A 172 -3.57 -15.46 -4.29
C LEU A 172 -3.83 -16.11 -5.65
N ALA A 173 -2.87 -16.08 -6.58
CA ALA A 173 -3.03 -16.68 -7.90
C ALA A 173 -3.36 -18.19 -7.83
N PRO A 174 -2.58 -19.02 -7.11
CA PRO A 174 -2.91 -20.44 -6.99
C PRO A 174 -4.19 -20.69 -6.19
N LEU A 175 -4.55 -19.85 -5.21
CA LEU A 175 -5.81 -19.96 -4.48
C LEU A 175 -7.02 -19.70 -5.40
N ILE A 176 -6.94 -18.67 -6.25
CA ILE A 176 -7.97 -18.34 -7.25
C ILE A 176 -8.08 -19.45 -8.29
N ALA A 177 -6.96 -20.03 -8.73
CA ALA A 177 -6.95 -21.13 -9.68
C ALA A 177 -7.53 -22.44 -9.09
N ARG A 178 -7.18 -22.79 -7.84
CA ARG A 178 -7.60 -24.05 -7.19
C ARG A 178 -9.10 -24.15 -6.96
N GLY A 179 -9.73 -23.11 -6.39
CA GLY A 179 -11.17 -23.20 -6.06
C GLY A 179 -12.10 -23.15 -7.27
N ALA A 180 -11.56 -23.12 -8.49
CA ALA A 180 -12.32 -23.38 -9.70
C ALA A 180 -12.24 -24.85 -10.18
N GLY A 181 -11.21 -25.59 -9.78
CA GLY A 181 -11.13 -27.04 -10.03
C GLY A 181 -12.08 -27.85 -9.14
N GLU A 182 -12.25 -27.46 -7.88
CA GLU A 182 -13.13 -28.17 -6.93
C GLU A 182 -14.63 -27.99 -7.23
N GLY A 183 -15.02 -26.83 -7.78
CA GLY A 183 -16.42 -26.59 -8.20
C GLY A 183 -16.86 -27.45 -9.38
N ALA A 184 -15.93 -27.88 -10.24
CA ALA A 184 -16.23 -28.78 -11.35
C ALA A 184 -16.35 -30.26 -10.92
N ALA A 185 -15.72 -30.64 -9.80
CA ALA A 185 -15.73 -32.02 -9.30
C ALA A 185 -16.92 -32.33 -8.37
N GLN A 186 -17.49 -31.34 -7.66
CA GLN A 186 -18.61 -31.55 -6.72
C GLN A 186 -20.01 -31.50 -7.36
N GLY A 187 -20.14 -31.14 -8.66
CA GLY A 187 -21.43 -31.13 -9.37
C GLY A 187 -21.98 -32.50 -9.78
N GLY A 188 -21.33 -33.60 -9.39
CA GLY A 188 -21.62 -34.95 -9.86
C GLY A 188 -21.89 -35.96 -8.74
N SER A 189 -22.75 -35.64 -7.76
CA SER A 189 -23.33 -36.69 -6.91
C SER A 189 -24.66 -36.25 -6.30
N SER A 190 -25.70 -36.23 -7.14
CA SER A 190 -27.07 -36.31 -6.66
C SER A 190 -27.52 -37.76 -6.91
N PRO A 191 -27.49 -38.66 -5.91
CA PRO A 191 -28.13 -39.95 -6.05
C PRO A 191 -29.65 -39.71 -6.06
N GLY A 192 -30.24 -39.79 -7.25
CA GLY A 192 -31.66 -40.03 -7.39
C GLY A 192 -32.00 -41.46 -6.95
N GLY A 193 -33.19 -41.63 -6.37
CA GLY A 193 -33.78 -42.91 -5.97
C GLY A 193 -33.88 -43.04 -4.45
N ASP A 194 -35.03 -43.30 -3.82
CA ASP A 194 -36.27 -43.90 -4.34
C ASP A 194 -37.50 -43.43 -3.55
N HIS A 195 -38.60 -43.33 -4.29
CA HIS A 195 -39.97 -43.23 -3.80
C HIS A 195 -40.42 -44.54 -3.12
N PRO A 196 -41.23 -44.48 -2.04
CA PRO A 196 -42.24 -45.50 -1.77
C PRO A 196 -43.52 -45.27 -2.59
#